data_AF-A0A520J558-F1
#
_entry.id   AF-A0A520J558-F1
#
_cell.length_a   1.000
_cell.length_b   1.000
_cell.length_c   1.000
_cell.angle_alpha   90.00
_cell.angle_beta   90.00
_cell.angle_gamma   90.00
#
_symmetry.space_group_name_H-M   'P 1'
#
loop_
_entity.id
_entity.type
_entity.pdbx_description
1 polymer ?
#
loop_
_entity_poly.entity_id
_entity_poly.type
_entity_poly.pdbx_seq_one_letter_code
_entity_poly.pdbx_strand_id
1 'polypeptide(L)'
;VPDSKILPDINSHLGTTLKVNDEFVESSLKLKVIPFFTQSSYDQLLWACDINFVRGEDSFARAQWAGKPFIWHIYPQDDNIHMVKLDAFLTHYLKDADPALQRHLQTLWHHWNRGVDCGQDWNACLKNLQHWQKHSSNWCHHLNSLGDLASNMVQFCQKTL
;
A
#
# COMPACT_ATOMS: atom_id res chain seq x y z
N VAL A 1 -7.68 -9.77 6.47
CA VAL A 1 -8.26 -8.41 6.49
C VAL A 1 -8.48 -7.98 7.94
N PRO A 2 -7.86 -6.89 8.41
CA PRO A 2 -8.11 -6.37 9.75
C PRO A 2 -9.56 -5.95 9.94
N ASP A 3 -10.13 -6.24 11.11
CA ASP A 3 -11.46 -5.75 11.50
C ASP A 3 -11.47 -4.22 11.53
N SER A 4 -11.98 -3.64 10.45
CA SER A 4 -11.85 -2.23 10.12
C SER A 4 -12.96 -1.82 9.17
N LYS A 5 -12.95 -0.55 8.76
CA LYS A 5 -14.01 0.06 7.94
C LYS A 5 -14.25 -0.61 6.58
N ILE A 6 -13.34 -1.46 6.09
CA ILE A 6 -13.53 -2.21 4.83
C ILE A 6 -14.35 -3.49 5.00
N LEU A 7 -14.44 -4.02 6.23
CA LEU A 7 -15.12 -5.30 6.48
C LEU A 7 -16.62 -5.28 6.12
N PRO A 8 -17.39 -4.19 6.38
CA PRO A 8 -18.77 -4.09 5.91
C PRO A 8 -18.92 -4.19 4.39
N ASP A 9 -18.04 -3.54 3.62
CA ASP A 9 -18.07 -3.57 2.15
C ASP A 9 -17.76 -4.98 1.63
N ILE A 10 -16.79 -5.65 2.24
CA ILE A 10 -16.45 -7.06 1.95
C ILE A 10 -17.65 -7.97 2.25
N ASN A 11 -18.26 -7.82 3.43
CA ASN A 11 -19.43 -8.60 3.83
C ASN A 11 -20.60 -8.41 2.85
N SER A 12 -20.86 -7.16 2.42
CA SER A 12 -21.87 -6.85 1.42
C SER A 12 -21.57 -7.50 0.07
N HIS A 13 -20.30 -7.49 -0.37
CA HIS A 13 -19.90 -8.10 -1.64
C HIS A 13 -20.01 -9.62 -1.62
N LEU A 14 -19.61 -10.26 -0.51
CA LEU A 14 -19.65 -11.72 -0.35
C LEU A 14 -21.03 -12.25 0.04
N GLY A 15 -21.99 -11.39 0.38
CA GLY A 15 -23.32 -11.81 0.84
C GLY A 15 -23.30 -12.56 2.18
N THR A 16 -22.31 -12.27 3.04
CA THR A 16 -22.10 -12.93 4.35
C THR A 16 -21.79 -11.91 5.44
N THR A 17 -21.70 -12.34 6.70
CA THR A 17 -21.34 -11.49 7.85
C THR A 17 -20.19 -12.12 8.61
N LEU A 18 -18.96 -11.83 8.16
CA LEU A 18 -17.74 -12.29 8.81
C LEU A 18 -17.40 -11.41 10.01
N LYS A 19 -16.91 -12.05 11.07
CA LYS A 19 -16.40 -11.48 12.32
C LYS A 19 -14.93 -11.84 12.50
N VAL A 20 -14.28 -11.23 13.49
CA VAL A 20 -12.88 -11.54 13.85
C VAL A 20 -12.69 -13.06 14.04
N ASN A 21 -11.64 -13.59 13.43
CA ASN A 21 -11.28 -15.01 13.35
C ASN A 21 -12.11 -15.86 12.39
N ASP A 22 -13.14 -15.31 11.74
CA ASP A 22 -13.84 -16.04 10.68
C ASP A 22 -12.97 -16.19 9.44
N GLU A 23 -13.19 -17.28 8.73
CA GLU A 23 -12.58 -17.60 7.45
C GLU A 23 -13.66 -17.80 6.40
N PHE A 24 -13.43 -17.27 5.21
CA PHE A 24 -14.25 -17.46 4.03
C PHE A 24 -13.37 -18.01 2.90
N VAL A 25 -13.86 -19.01 2.19
CA VAL A 25 -13.13 -19.66 1.09
C VAL A 25 -14.03 -19.70 -0.15
N GLU A 26 -13.54 -19.15 -1.25
CA GLU A 26 -14.19 -19.19 -2.56
C GLU A 26 -13.13 -19.50 -3.62
N SER A 27 -13.23 -20.69 -4.22
CA SER A 27 -12.24 -21.18 -5.19
C SER A 27 -10.80 -21.07 -4.64
N SER A 28 -9.94 -20.24 -5.24
CA SER A 28 -8.56 -20.01 -4.80
C SER A 28 -8.40 -18.87 -3.79
N LEU A 29 -9.49 -18.17 -3.43
CA LEU A 29 -9.48 -17.08 -2.46
C LEU A 29 -9.75 -17.63 -1.06
N LYS A 30 -8.82 -17.40 -0.14
CA LYS A 30 -9.04 -17.57 1.30
C LYS A 30 -8.97 -16.21 1.98
N LEU A 31 -10.09 -15.77 2.55
CA LEU A 31 -10.19 -14.55 3.33
C LEU A 31 -10.23 -14.92 4.82
N LYS A 32 -9.36 -14.27 5.62
CA LYS A 32 -9.37 -14.38 7.08
C LYS A 32 -9.56 -13.01 7.70
N VAL A 33 -10.54 -12.87 8.58
CA VAL A 33 -10.71 -11.64 9.37
C VAL A 33 -9.79 -11.74 10.58
N ILE A 34 -8.91 -10.74 10.75
CA ILE A 34 -7.93 -10.69 11.82
C ILE A 34 -8.26 -9.53 12.76
N PRO A 35 -7.93 -9.63 14.06
CA PRO A 35 -8.19 -8.55 15.01
C PRO A 35 -7.41 -7.29 14.65
N PHE A 36 -7.83 -6.15 15.22
CA PHE A 36 -7.03 -4.93 15.15
C PHE A 36 -5.73 -5.11 15.95
N PHE A 37 -4.63 -4.64 15.40
CA PHE A 37 -3.29 -4.82 15.97
C PHE A 37 -2.78 -3.55 16.65
N THR A 38 -1.82 -3.74 17.56
CA THR A 38 -0.92 -2.65 17.95
C THR A 38 -0.06 -2.22 16.75
N GLN A 39 0.51 -1.03 16.77
CA GLN A 39 1.32 -0.53 15.66
C GLN A 39 2.51 -1.46 15.34
N SER A 40 3.22 -1.96 16.37
CA SER A 40 4.35 -2.89 16.17
C SER A 40 3.92 -4.24 15.60
N SER A 41 2.76 -4.76 16.02
CA SER A 41 2.21 -6.00 15.43
C SER A 41 1.72 -5.79 14.00
N TYR A 42 1.26 -4.59 13.66
CA TYR A 42 0.88 -4.24 12.29
C TYR A 42 2.09 -4.21 11.35
N ASP A 43 3.26 -3.74 11.81
CA ASP A 43 4.50 -3.83 11.00
C ASP A 43 4.89 -5.27 10.67
N GLN A 44 4.79 -6.17 11.66
CA GLN A 44 5.05 -7.59 11.46
C GLN A 44 4.10 -8.20 10.42
N LEU A 45 2.83 -7.77 10.41
CA LEU A 45 1.88 -8.16 9.38
C LEU A 45 2.32 -7.67 8.00
N LEU A 46 2.75 -6.41 7.88
CA LEU A 46 3.23 -5.86 6.61
C LEU A 46 4.44 -6.62 6.06
N TRP A 47 5.35 -7.05 6.94
CA TRP A 47 6.53 -7.84 6.57
C TRP A 47 6.19 -9.26 6.12
N ALA A 48 5.15 -9.85 6.72
CA ALA A 48 4.70 -11.21 6.42
C ALA A 48 3.92 -11.31 5.10
N CYS A 49 3.28 -10.21 4.66
CA CYS A 49 2.53 -10.17 3.40
C CYS A 49 3.44 -10.08 2.17
N ASP A 50 2.96 -10.66 1.06
CA ASP A 50 3.61 -10.51 -0.25
C ASP A 50 3.23 -9.19 -0.94
N ILE A 51 1.98 -8.74 -0.76
CA ILE A 51 1.46 -7.48 -1.30
C ILE A 51 0.55 -6.84 -0.25
N ASN A 52 0.75 -5.56 0.04
CA ASN A 52 0.00 -4.82 1.07
C ASN A 52 -0.93 -3.75 0.48
N PHE A 53 -2.22 -3.80 0.77
CA PHE A 53 -3.13 -2.69 0.51
C PHE A 53 -3.24 -1.82 1.77
N VAL A 54 -2.80 -0.57 1.68
CA VAL A 54 -2.69 0.36 2.82
C VAL A 54 -3.37 1.69 2.52
N ARG A 55 -3.62 2.52 3.55
CA ARG A 55 -4.37 3.78 3.41
C ARG A 55 -3.90 4.87 4.35
N GLY A 56 -4.28 6.11 4.06
CA GLY A 56 -3.89 7.26 4.88
C GLY A 56 -2.37 7.48 4.82
N GLU A 57 -1.78 8.00 5.89
CA GLU A 57 -0.37 8.44 5.88
C GLU A 57 0.56 7.49 6.63
N ASP A 58 0.20 7.07 7.85
CA ASP A 58 1.05 6.20 8.66
C ASP A 58 1.27 4.83 7.99
N SER A 59 0.19 4.08 7.72
CA SER A 59 0.33 2.75 7.09
C SER A 59 0.95 2.80 5.68
N PHE A 60 0.79 3.93 4.98
CA PHE A 60 1.47 4.20 3.72
C PHE A 60 3.00 4.33 3.90
N ALA A 61 3.46 5.06 4.91
CA ALA A 61 4.88 5.12 5.25
C ALA A 61 5.39 3.74 5.72
N ARG A 62 4.65 3.05 6.59
CA ARG A 62 5.03 1.71 7.11
C ARG A 62 5.17 0.67 5.99
N ALA A 63 4.27 0.67 4.99
CA ALA A 63 4.34 -0.25 3.87
C ALA A 63 5.59 -0.06 3.00
N GLN A 64 6.06 1.18 2.85
CA GLN A 64 7.30 1.46 2.14
C GLN A 64 8.51 0.88 2.88
N TRP A 65 8.53 1.04 4.21
CA TRP A 65 9.58 0.45 5.06
C TRP A 65 9.55 -1.07 5.10
N ALA A 66 8.39 -1.71 4.86
CA ALA A 66 8.31 -3.16 4.72
C ALA A 66 9.08 -3.69 3.50
N GLY A 67 9.40 -2.85 2.51
CA GLY A 67 10.13 -3.27 1.31
C GLY A 67 9.37 -4.28 0.44
N LYS A 68 8.05 -4.38 0.63
CA LYS A 68 7.15 -5.26 -0.12
C LYS A 68 6.32 -4.45 -1.11
N PRO A 69 5.88 -5.06 -2.23
CA PRO A 69 4.82 -4.51 -3.06
C PRO A 69 3.65 -4.00 -2.23
N PHE A 70 3.13 -2.83 -2.57
CA PHE A 70 1.99 -2.26 -1.88
C PHE A 70 1.15 -1.39 -2.81
N ILE A 71 -0.11 -1.17 -2.46
CA ILE A 71 -1.02 -0.24 -3.13
C ILE A 71 -1.54 0.74 -2.10
N TRP A 72 -1.45 2.03 -2.42
CA TRP A 72 -1.95 3.09 -1.57
C TRP A 72 -3.37 3.50 -1.97
N HIS A 73 -4.31 3.29 -1.05
CA HIS A 73 -5.63 3.92 -1.10
C HIS A 73 -5.54 5.30 -0.42
N ILE A 74 -5.39 6.35 -1.22
CA ILE A 74 -5.38 7.72 -0.71
C ILE A 74 -6.80 8.15 -0.36
N TYR A 75 -6.99 8.90 0.72
CA TYR A 75 -8.33 9.38 1.08
C TYR A 75 -8.85 10.35 0.01
N PRO A 76 -10.08 10.15 -0.50
CA PRO A 76 -10.71 11.14 -1.36
C PRO A 76 -10.80 12.50 -0.66
N GLN A 77 -10.46 13.54 -1.40
CA GLN A 77 -10.56 14.94 -1.02
C GLN A 77 -11.31 15.70 -2.12
N ASP A 78 -11.90 16.83 -1.74
CA ASP A 78 -12.61 17.74 -2.65
C ASP A 78 -11.76 18.09 -3.88
N ASP A 79 -12.43 18.33 -5.00
CA ASP A 79 -11.83 18.67 -6.31
C ASP A 79 -10.78 17.68 -6.83
N ASN A 80 -10.80 16.43 -6.36
CA ASN A 80 -9.84 15.39 -6.72
C ASN A 80 -8.37 15.73 -6.40
N ILE A 81 -8.11 16.63 -5.44
CA ILE A 81 -6.74 17.04 -5.05
C ILE A 81 -5.89 15.84 -4.61
N HIS A 82 -6.52 14.85 -4.00
CA HIS A 82 -5.88 13.59 -3.61
C HIS A 82 -5.19 12.87 -4.79
N MET A 83 -5.72 12.99 -6.02
CA MET A 83 -5.11 12.42 -7.21
C MET A 83 -3.82 13.13 -7.60
N VAL A 84 -3.70 14.45 -7.38
CA VAL A 84 -2.44 15.18 -7.60
C VAL A 84 -1.35 14.68 -6.65
N LYS A 85 -1.69 14.41 -5.39
CA LYS A 85 -0.77 13.82 -4.40
C LYS A 85 -0.37 12.39 -4.78
N LEU A 86 -1.31 11.61 -5.30
CA LEU A 86 -1.04 10.28 -5.84
C LEU A 86 -0.04 10.33 -7.00
N ASP A 87 -0.25 11.23 -7.96
CA ASP A 87 0.57 11.36 -9.17
C ASP A 87 1.98 11.85 -8.84
N ALA A 88 2.09 12.81 -7.93
CA ALA A 88 3.37 13.26 -7.41
C ALA A 88 4.15 12.10 -6.78
N PHE A 89 3.50 11.32 -5.92
CA PHE A 89 4.14 10.15 -5.32
C PHE A 89 4.54 9.11 -6.37
N LEU A 90 3.65 8.72 -7.28
CA LEU A 90 3.95 7.73 -8.32
C LEU A 90 5.11 8.17 -9.21
N THR A 91 5.20 9.47 -9.54
CA THR A 91 6.32 10.03 -10.31
C THR A 91 7.65 9.84 -9.59
N HIS A 92 7.70 10.03 -8.28
CA HIS A 92 8.90 9.84 -7.49
C HIS A 92 9.22 8.36 -7.23
N TYR A 93 8.23 7.61 -6.77
CA TYR A 93 8.34 6.20 -6.43
C TYR A 93 8.84 5.39 -7.63
N LEU A 94 8.27 5.63 -8.81
CA LEU A 94 8.53 4.84 -10.01
C LEU A 94 9.66 5.36 -10.88
N LYS A 95 10.37 6.43 -10.47
CA LYS A 95 11.39 7.09 -11.29
C LYS A 95 12.43 6.13 -11.88
N ASP A 96 12.88 5.17 -11.07
CA ASP A 96 13.91 4.19 -11.45
C ASP A 96 13.33 2.80 -11.78
N ALA A 97 12.00 2.66 -11.86
CA ALA A 97 11.34 1.43 -12.27
C ALA A 97 11.44 1.22 -13.80
N ASP A 98 11.34 -0.04 -14.25
CA ASP A 98 11.28 -0.33 -15.67
C ASP A 98 9.98 0.24 -16.30
N PRO A 99 9.99 0.69 -17.57
CA PRO A 99 8.83 1.37 -18.17
C PRO A 99 7.53 0.54 -18.20
N ALA A 100 7.63 -0.79 -18.21
CA ALA A 100 6.46 -1.66 -18.18
C ALA A 100 5.82 -1.67 -16.79
N LEU A 101 6.64 -1.81 -15.73
CA LEU A 101 6.22 -1.72 -14.34
C LEU A 101 5.65 -0.34 -14.02
N GLN A 102 6.29 0.73 -14.50
CA GLN A 102 5.78 2.10 -14.33
C GLN A 102 4.33 2.22 -14.82
N ARG A 103 4.10 1.80 -16.07
CA ARG A 103 2.77 1.88 -16.70
C ARG A 103 1.73 1.04 -15.95
N HIS A 104 2.04 -0.21 -15.66
CA HIS A 104 1.08 -1.10 -15.00
C HIS A 104 0.72 -0.63 -13.59
N LEU A 105 1.72 -0.17 -12.80
CA LEU A 105 1.45 0.35 -11.46
C LEU A 105 0.69 1.66 -11.47
N GLN A 106 1.01 2.58 -12.39
CA GLN A 106 0.24 3.81 -12.56
C GLN A 106 -1.22 3.49 -12.87
N THR A 107 -1.50 2.66 -13.89
CA THR A 107 -2.87 2.30 -14.25
C THR A 107 -3.60 1.63 -13.10
N LEU A 108 -2.98 0.65 -12.44
CA LEU A 108 -3.57 -0.06 -11.30
C LEU A 108 -3.91 0.90 -10.15
N TRP A 109 -2.98 1.76 -9.74
CA TRP A 109 -3.20 2.68 -8.62
C TRP A 109 -4.25 3.74 -8.95
N HIS A 110 -4.30 4.22 -10.19
CA HIS A 110 -5.34 5.13 -10.64
C HIS A 110 -6.72 4.47 -10.65
N HIS A 111 -6.85 3.27 -11.21
CA HIS A 111 -8.13 2.57 -11.26
C HIS A 111 -8.62 2.18 -9.87
N TRP A 112 -7.72 1.72 -9.01
CA TRP A 112 -8.00 1.44 -7.61
C TRP A 112 -8.57 2.67 -6.88
N ASN A 113 -7.90 3.84 -6.98
CA ASN A 113 -8.34 5.05 -6.30
C ASN A 113 -9.57 5.73 -6.95
N ARG A 114 -9.92 5.36 -8.18
CA ARG A 114 -11.17 5.80 -8.85
C ARG A 114 -12.36 4.87 -8.57
N GLY A 115 -12.15 3.74 -7.90
CA GLY A 115 -13.19 2.75 -7.67
C GLY A 115 -13.70 2.09 -8.94
N VAL A 116 -12.87 2.01 -9.98
CA VAL A 116 -13.21 1.31 -11.23
C VAL A 116 -12.57 -0.08 -11.25
N ASP A 117 -13.10 -0.99 -12.06
CA ASP A 117 -12.53 -2.33 -12.19
C ASP A 117 -11.06 -2.26 -12.62
N CYS A 118 -10.22 -3.01 -11.91
CA CYS A 118 -8.78 -3.05 -12.11
C CYS A 118 -8.25 -4.49 -12.18
N GLY A 119 -9.12 -5.49 -12.38
CA GLY A 119 -8.73 -6.90 -12.40
C GLY A 119 -7.68 -7.22 -13.48
N GLN A 120 -7.78 -6.58 -14.65
CA GLN A 120 -6.77 -6.75 -15.71
C GLN A 120 -5.43 -6.11 -15.35
N ASP A 121 -5.45 -4.92 -14.75
CA ASP A 121 -4.25 -4.21 -14.32
C ASP A 121 -3.53 -4.94 -13.19
N TRP A 122 -4.31 -5.50 -12.26
CA TRP A 122 -3.83 -6.38 -11.19
C TRP A 122 -3.10 -7.58 -11.78
N ASN A 123 -3.71 -8.28 -12.73
CA ASN A 123 -3.10 -9.43 -13.39
C ASN A 123 -1.81 -9.06 -14.15
N ALA A 124 -1.75 -7.88 -14.78
CA ALA A 124 -0.56 -7.39 -15.46
C ALA A 124 0.60 -7.11 -14.48
N CYS A 125 0.29 -6.56 -13.30
CA CYS A 125 1.26 -6.36 -12.23
C CYS A 125 1.75 -7.71 -11.66
N LEU A 126 0.85 -8.67 -11.43
CA LEU A 126 1.20 -10.00 -10.93
C LEU A 126 2.12 -10.77 -11.87
N LYS A 127 1.94 -10.65 -13.19
CA LYS A 127 2.87 -11.23 -14.18
C LYS A 127 4.30 -10.69 -14.03
N ASN A 128 4.45 -9.49 -13.46
CA ASN A 128 5.73 -8.81 -13.23
C ASN A 128 6.08 -8.72 -11.73
N LEU A 129 5.53 -9.60 -10.89
CA LEU A 129 5.65 -9.52 -9.44
C LEU A 129 7.10 -9.45 -8.95
N GLN A 130 8.02 -10.20 -9.57
CA GLN A 130 9.45 -10.19 -9.20
C GLN A 130 10.09 -8.81 -9.43
N HIS A 131 9.76 -8.13 -10.54
CA HIS A 131 10.23 -6.77 -10.80
C HIS A 131 9.64 -5.79 -9.79
N TRP A 132 8.37 -5.94 -9.45
CA TRP A 132 7.73 -5.12 -8.43
C TRP A 132 8.37 -5.31 -7.05
N GLN A 133 8.60 -6.56 -6.62
CA GLN A 133 9.28 -6.88 -5.36
C GLN A 133 10.69 -6.28 -5.30
N LYS A 134 11.47 -6.42 -6.39
CA LYS A 134 12.80 -5.83 -6.49
C LYS A 134 12.73 -4.30 -6.39
N HIS A 135 11.79 -3.69 -7.09
CA HIS A 135 11.57 -2.25 -7.04
C HIS A 135 11.21 -1.76 -5.63
N SER A 136 10.28 -2.42 -4.94
CA SER A 136 9.89 -2.07 -3.57
C SER A 136 11.04 -2.22 -2.56
N SER A 137 11.89 -3.23 -2.72
CA SER A 137 13.11 -3.38 -1.89
C SER A 137 14.11 -2.27 -2.16
N ASN A 138 14.36 -1.94 -3.43
CA ASN A 138 15.26 -0.83 -3.80
C ASN A 138 14.74 0.52 -3.29
N TRP A 139 13.43 0.75 -3.35
CA TRP A 139 12.81 1.95 -2.80
C TRP A 139 13.03 2.06 -1.28
N CYS A 140 12.84 0.97 -0.53
CA CYS A 140 13.12 0.95 0.91
C CYS A 140 14.59 1.30 1.21
N HIS A 141 15.55 0.75 0.44
CA HIS A 141 16.96 1.12 0.58
C HIS A 141 17.22 2.60 0.25
N HIS A 142 16.57 3.13 -0.79
CA HIS A 142 16.67 4.55 -1.13
C HIS A 142 16.16 5.42 0.03
N LEU A 143 15.00 5.12 0.59
CA LEU A 143 14.48 5.85 1.76
C LEU A 143 15.43 5.77 2.96
N ASN A 144 16.00 4.60 3.24
CA ASN A 144 16.96 4.43 4.33
C ASN A 144 18.22 5.31 4.14
N SER A 145 18.64 5.55 2.90
CA SER A 145 19.80 6.39 2.58
C SER A 145 19.59 7.89 2.88
N LEU A 146 18.33 8.34 3.02
CA LEU A 146 17.99 9.73 3.35
C LEU A 146 18.07 10.03 4.86
N GLY A 147 18.28 9.00 5.69
CA GLY A 147 18.19 9.09 7.15
C GLY A 147 16.75 9.20 7.66
N ASP A 148 16.58 9.32 8.97
CA ASP A 148 15.27 9.46 9.59
C ASP A 148 14.89 10.92 9.88
N LEU A 149 13.58 11.18 9.92
CA LEU A 149 13.03 12.52 10.13
C LEU A 149 13.48 13.13 11.47
N ALA A 150 13.55 12.33 12.54
CA ALA A 150 13.89 12.86 13.87
C ALA A 150 15.35 13.32 13.91
N SER A 151 16.27 12.52 13.38
CA SER A 151 17.68 12.89 13.24
C SER A 151 17.85 14.15 12.38
N ASN A 152 17.18 14.22 11.23
CA ASN A 152 17.23 15.38 10.34
C ASN A 152 16.66 16.65 11.01
N MET A 153 15.59 16.51 11.80
CA MET A 153 15.00 17.62 12.54
C MET A 153 15.89 18.11 13.69
N VAL A 154 16.55 17.20 14.42
CA VAL A 154 17.54 17.56 15.45
C VAL A 154 18.70 18.35 14.83
N GLN A 155 19.24 17.87 13.71
CA GLN A 155 20.32 18.57 13.00
C GLN A 155 19.90 19.96 12.53
N PHE A 156 18.67 20.11 12.05
CA PHE A 156 18.13 21.41 11.64
C PHE A 156 18.06 22.39 12.83
N CYS A 157 17.52 21.96 13.96
CA CYS A 157 17.44 22.78 15.16
C CYS A 157 18.83 23.17 15.69
N GLN A 158 19.80 22.25 15.68
CA GLN A 158 21.17 22.51 16.12
C GLN A 158 21.92 23.51 15.22
N LYS A 159 21.64 23.55 13.92
CA LYS A 159 22.25 24.51 12.98
C LYS A 159 21.65 25.91 13.06
N THR A 160 20.47 26.04 13.66
CA THR A 160 19.73 27.31 13.76
C THR A 160 19.99 28.02 15.09
N LEU A 161 20.61 27.34 16.05
CA LEU A 161 21.10 27.88 17.33
C LEU A 161 22.57 28.34 17.20
#